data_AF-A0A3Q9J4W0-F1
#
_entry.id   AF-A0A3Q9J4W0-F1
#
_cell.length_a   1.000
_cell.length_b   1.000
_cell.length_c   1.000
_cell.angle_alpha   90.00
_cell.angle_beta   90.00
_cell.angle_gamma   90.00
#
_symmetry.space_group_name_H-M   'P 1'
#
loop_
_entity.id
_entity.type
_entity.pdbx_description
1 polymer ?
#
loop_
_entity_poly.entity_id
_entity_poly.type
_entity_poly.pdbx_seq_one_letter_code
_entity_poly.pdbx_strand_id
1 'polypeptide(L)'
;MTGYRVLPDQAAWLTLPLEFPWKDFVDDVSWAAEVADDRAVAEAPAAVRTAIAESALTLVRAEPPLPGVQERFWWLPSIGGSVVVAHLTAVELDESLGAQPLESFVFLGAGGMIQNIIEVEGTAFDTALDCVLLVAVEDSTIALRRLLGRTARMLLMLDVFVDDGGALHEAQHDISALFTSIEVVH
;
A
#
# COMPACT_ATOMS: atom_id res chain seq x y z
N MET A 1 -14.03 -19.91 2.31
CA MET A 1 -13.01 -19.45 1.35
C MET A 1 -12.20 -18.48 2.18
N THR A 2 -10.92 -18.76 2.41
CA THR A 2 -10.12 -17.93 3.32
C THR A 2 -9.83 -16.62 2.60
N GLY A 3 -10.31 -15.51 3.14
CA GLY A 3 -10.12 -14.17 2.62
C GLY A 3 -9.31 -13.33 3.60
N TYR A 4 -9.24 -12.04 3.33
CA TYR A 4 -8.70 -11.06 4.27
C TYR A 4 -9.60 -9.83 4.30
N ARG A 5 -9.44 -9.02 5.34
CA ARG A 5 -9.96 -7.66 5.41
C ARG A 5 -8.88 -6.73 5.92
N VAL A 6 -8.82 -5.52 5.40
CA VAL A 6 -7.92 -4.46 5.88
C VAL A 6 -8.76 -3.47 6.66
N LEU A 7 -8.29 -3.05 7.83
CA LEU A 7 -8.95 -2.04 8.67
C LEU A 7 -8.05 -0.80 8.81
N PRO A 8 -7.82 -0.05 7.71
CA PRO A 8 -6.90 1.08 7.75
C PRO A 8 -7.44 2.18 8.66
N ASP A 9 -6.54 2.83 9.41
CA ASP A 9 -6.85 4.08 10.09
C ASP A 9 -7.20 5.14 9.04
N GLN A 10 -8.48 5.51 8.97
CA GLN A 10 -9.01 6.45 8.00
C GLN A 10 -8.46 7.87 8.20
N ALA A 11 -7.83 8.17 9.35
CA ALA A 11 -7.14 9.43 9.56
C ALA A 11 -5.79 9.49 8.82
N ALA A 12 -5.17 8.35 8.55
CA ALA A 12 -3.86 8.26 7.90
C ALA A 12 -3.94 7.75 6.45
N TRP A 13 -4.91 6.88 6.15
CA TRP A 13 -4.99 6.15 4.89
C TRP A 13 -6.34 6.32 4.22
N LEU A 14 -6.28 6.66 2.93
CA LEU A 14 -7.41 6.69 2.03
C LEU A 14 -7.34 5.49 1.08
N THR A 15 -8.41 4.70 0.98
CA THR A 15 -8.50 3.63 -0.03
C THR A 15 -8.64 4.25 -1.43
N LEU A 16 -7.75 3.85 -2.35
CA LEU A 16 -7.83 4.19 -3.77
C LEU A 16 -8.67 3.13 -4.49
N PRO A 17 -9.81 3.50 -5.11
CA PRO A 17 -10.59 2.56 -5.92
C PRO A 17 -9.77 2.01 -7.09
N LEU A 18 -9.93 0.72 -7.39
CA LEU A 18 -9.33 0.09 -8.59
C LEU A 18 -10.26 0.15 -9.80
N GLU A 19 -11.56 0.21 -9.56
CA GLU A 19 -12.59 0.28 -10.60
C GLU A 19 -13.78 1.10 -10.09
N PHE A 20 -14.59 1.60 -11.03
CA PHE A 20 -15.84 2.31 -10.74
C PHE A 20 -17.01 1.59 -11.43
N PRO A 21 -18.21 1.56 -10.83
CA PRO A 21 -18.61 2.24 -9.60
C PRO A 21 -18.00 1.62 -8.33
N TRP A 22 -17.68 2.46 -7.34
CA TRP A 22 -17.10 2.04 -6.06
C TRP A 22 -17.85 2.69 -4.90
N LYS A 23 -18.46 1.85 -4.05
CA LYS A 23 -19.40 2.31 -3.00
C LYS A 23 -20.47 3.22 -3.60
N ASP A 24 -20.55 4.47 -3.16
CA ASP A 24 -21.51 5.47 -3.61
C ASP A 24 -21.01 6.32 -4.79
N PHE A 25 -19.77 6.11 -5.24
CA PHE A 25 -19.14 6.88 -6.32
C PHE A 25 -19.34 6.21 -7.67
N VAL A 26 -19.85 6.97 -8.63
CA VAL A 26 -20.14 6.49 -9.99
C VAL A 26 -18.88 6.51 -10.86
N ASP A 27 -17.99 7.48 -10.64
CA ASP A 27 -16.79 7.72 -11.42
C ASP A 27 -15.64 8.28 -10.57
N ASP A 28 -14.45 8.34 -11.17
CA ASP A 28 -13.24 8.84 -10.53
C ASP A 28 -13.31 10.33 -10.18
N VAL A 29 -14.02 11.13 -10.97
CA VAL A 29 -14.18 12.58 -10.77
C VAL A 29 -14.99 12.86 -9.50
N SER A 30 -16.11 12.18 -9.30
CA SER A 30 -16.94 12.34 -8.11
C SER A 30 -16.22 11.89 -6.84
N TRP A 31 -15.47 10.79 -6.91
CA TRP A 31 -14.64 10.34 -5.78
C TRP A 31 -13.52 11.34 -5.44
N ALA A 32 -12.77 11.82 -6.43
CA ALA A 32 -11.67 12.75 -6.19
C ALA A 32 -12.13 14.12 -5.66
N ALA A 33 -13.33 14.57 -6.04
CA ALA A 33 -13.94 15.76 -5.48
C ALA A 33 -14.24 15.60 -3.98
N GLU A 34 -14.82 14.47 -3.57
CA GLU A 34 -15.11 14.19 -2.16
C GLU A 34 -13.84 14.16 -1.31
N VAL A 35 -12.74 13.60 -1.83
CA VAL A 35 -11.45 13.57 -1.13
C VAL A 35 -10.96 14.98 -0.78
N ALA A 36 -11.17 15.95 -1.66
CA ALA A 36 -10.80 17.34 -1.41
C ALA A 36 -11.77 18.08 -0.46
N ASP A 37 -13.00 17.58 -0.34
CA ASP A 37 -14.04 18.12 0.54
C ASP A 37 -14.08 17.40 1.91
N ASP A 38 -13.25 16.37 2.12
CA ASP A 38 -13.08 15.71 3.43
C ASP A 38 -12.77 16.75 4.51
N ARG A 39 -13.37 16.59 5.69
CA ARG A 39 -13.26 17.54 6.79
C ARG A 39 -11.82 17.86 7.20
N ALA A 40 -10.89 16.92 7.06
CA ALA A 40 -9.47 17.13 7.34
C ALA A 40 -8.83 18.14 6.36
N VAL A 41 -9.40 18.26 5.15
CA VAL A 41 -8.88 19.06 4.03
C VAL A 41 -9.75 20.29 3.74
N ALA A 42 -11.03 20.28 4.11
CA ALA A 42 -12.01 21.31 3.77
C ALA A 42 -11.61 22.73 4.22
N GLU A 43 -10.92 22.85 5.36
CA GLU A 43 -10.41 24.11 5.93
C GLU A 43 -9.15 24.63 5.20
N ALA A 44 -8.53 23.84 4.33
CA ALA A 44 -7.36 24.25 3.56
C ALA A 44 -7.72 25.27 2.47
N PRO A 45 -6.77 26.12 2.01
CA PRO A 45 -7.02 27.06 0.91
C PRO A 45 -7.55 26.37 -0.35
N ALA A 46 -8.38 27.06 -1.13
CA ALA A 46 -9.00 26.48 -2.34
C ALA A 46 -7.97 25.88 -3.31
N ALA A 47 -6.82 26.54 -3.51
CA ALA A 47 -5.74 26.03 -4.35
C ALA A 47 -5.16 24.69 -3.86
N VAL A 48 -5.09 24.49 -2.54
CA VAL A 48 -4.64 23.23 -1.92
C VAL A 48 -5.67 22.13 -2.17
N ARG A 49 -6.96 22.42 -1.96
CA ARG A 49 -8.03 21.46 -2.22
C ARG A 49 -8.06 21.02 -3.68
N THR A 50 -7.87 21.96 -4.61
CA THR A 50 -7.72 21.66 -6.04
C THR A 50 -6.53 20.73 -6.31
N ALA A 51 -5.35 21.02 -5.75
CA ALA A 51 -4.17 20.16 -5.93
C ALA A 51 -4.37 18.74 -5.36
N ILE A 52 -5.14 18.61 -4.27
CA ILE A 52 -5.49 17.31 -3.69
C ILE A 52 -6.44 16.54 -4.61
N ALA A 53 -7.49 17.18 -5.12
CA ALA A 53 -8.40 16.55 -6.09
C ALA A 53 -7.66 16.10 -7.36
N GLU A 54 -6.76 16.93 -7.88
CA GLU A 54 -5.92 16.59 -9.04
C GLU A 54 -4.99 15.41 -8.74
N SER A 55 -4.36 15.39 -7.57
CA SER A 55 -3.50 14.28 -7.12
C SER A 55 -4.31 12.98 -6.97
N ALA A 56 -5.49 13.06 -6.36
CA ALA A 56 -6.41 11.95 -6.22
C ALA A 56 -6.78 11.35 -7.60
N LEU A 57 -7.13 12.20 -8.56
CA LEU A 57 -7.40 11.80 -9.94
C LEU A 57 -6.20 11.13 -10.61
N THR A 58 -5.00 11.68 -10.45
CA THR A 58 -3.77 11.08 -11.00
C THR A 58 -3.53 9.71 -10.39
N LEU A 59 -3.67 9.57 -9.07
CA LEU A 59 -3.39 8.31 -8.37
C LEU A 59 -4.41 7.22 -8.69
N VAL A 60 -5.71 7.54 -8.72
CA VAL A 60 -6.75 6.55 -8.99
C VAL A 60 -6.70 6.04 -10.43
N ARG A 61 -6.26 6.90 -11.38
CA ARG A 61 -6.08 6.52 -12.80
C ARG A 61 -4.75 5.84 -13.09
N ALA A 62 -3.76 5.96 -12.20
CA ALA A 62 -2.48 5.30 -12.37
C ALA A 62 -2.65 3.77 -12.26
N GLU A 63 -2.07 3.04 -13.21
CA GLU A 63 -1.98 1.58 -13.12
C GLU A 63 -1.07 1.19 -11.95
N PRO A 64 -1.38 0.11 -11.22
CA PRO A 64 -0.49 -0.39 -10.18
C PRO A 64 0.88 -0.78 -10.77
N PRO A 65 1.99 -0.54 -10.05
CA PRO A 65 3.33 -0.83 -10.54
C PRO A 65 3.61 -2.34 -10.69
N LEU A 66 2.82 -3.18 -10.03
CA LEU A 66 2.92 -4.63 -10.09
C LEU A 66 1.57 -5.25 -10.50
N PRO A 67 1.59 -6.36 -11.27
CA PRO A 67 0.37 -7.08 -11.61
C PRO A 67 -0.24 -7.75 -10.37
N GLY A 68 -1.57 -7.90 -10.36
CA GLY A 68 -2.28 -8.64 -9.32
C GLY A 68 -2.56 -7.87 -8.03
N VAL A 69 -2.27 -6.57 -7.98
CA VAL A 69 -2.67 -5.68 -6.87
C VAL A 69 -4.19 -5.70 -6.73
N GLN A 70 -4.65 -5.97 -5.51
CA GLN A 70 -6.07 -6.09 -5.15
C GLN A 70 -6.59 -4.90 -4.36
N GLU A 71 -5.74 -4.22 -3.59
CA GLU A 71 -6.10 -2.99 -2.88
C GLU A 71 -4.97 -1.97 -2.94
N ARG A 72 -5.32 -0.68 -2.89
CA ARG A 72 -4.37 0.44 -2.89
C ARG A 72 -4.77 1.44 -1.81
N PHE A 73 -3.78 1.97 -1.10
CA PHE A 73 -3.98 2.93 -0.02
C PHE A 73 -3.06 4.11 -0.22
N TRP A 74 -3.64 5.31 -0.31
CA TRP A 74 -2.90 6.56 -0.33
C TRP A 74 -2.73 7.05 1.11
N TRP A 75 -1.48 7.16 1.56
CA TRP A 75 -1.17 7.82 2.81
C TRP A 75 -1.37 9.33 2.61
N LEU A 76 -2.26 9.93 3.40
CA LEU A 76 -2.53 11.36 3.31
C LEU A 76 -1.38 12.12 4.00
N PRO A 77 -0.46 12.78 3.27
CA PRO A 77 0.55 13.57 3.95
C PRO A 77 -0.09 14.83 4.54
N SER A 78 0.61 15.47 5.49
CA SER A 78 0.43 16.91 5.70
C SER A 78 0.57 17.62 4.36
N ILE A 79 -0.39 18.50 4.02
CA ILE A 79 -0.44 19.28 2.76
C ILE A 79 0.97 19.67 2.26
N GLY A 80 1.34 19.21 1.06
CA GLY A 80 2.64 19.52 0.43
C GLY A 80 3.77 18.51 0.68
N GLY A 81 3.51 17.42 1.39
CA GLY A 81 4.45 16.31 1.56
C GLY A 81 4.52 15.35 0.37
N SER A 82 5.46 14.40 0.46
CA SER A 82 5.66 13.35 -0.55
C SER A 82 4.47 12.40 -0.63
N VAL A 83 4.17 11.93 -1.84
CA VAL A 83 3.08 10.98 -2.08
C VAL A 83 3.55 9.57 -1.73
N VAL A 84 2.81 8.89 -0.86
CA VAL A 84 3.09 7.50 -0.47
C VAL A 84 1.86 6.65 -0.76
N VAL A 85 2.02 5.60 -1.58
CA VAL A 85 0.95 4.67 -1.92
C VAL A 85 1.37 3.25 -1.59
N ALA A 86 0.57 2.58 -0.78
CA ALA A 86 0.71 1.16 -0.48
C ALA A 86 -0.16 0.32 -1.42
N HIS A 87 0.40 -0.79 -1.90
CA HIS A 87 -0.24 -1.72 -2.83
C HIS A 87 -0.30 -3.10 -2.19
N LEU A 88 -1.50 -3.65 -2.03
CA LEU A 88 -1.70 -4.95 -1.41
C LEU A 88 -2.01 -6.00 -2.48
N THR A 89 -1.23 -7.07 -2.46
CA THR A 89 -1.42 -8.26 -3.29
C THR A 89 -1.62 -9.46 -2.39
N ALA A 90 -2.60 -10.31 -2.70
CA ALA A 90 -2.85 -11.56 -2.00
C ALA A 90 -2.84 -12.74 -2.98
N VAL A 91 -2.16 -13.81 -2.61
CA VAL A 91 -2.00 -15.01 -3.44
C VAL A 91 -2.37 -16.23 -2.61
N GLU A 92 -3.24 -17.09 -3.14
CA GLU A 92 -3.51 -18.40 -2.55
C GLU A 92 -2.27 -19.30 -2.69
N LEU A 93 -1.90 -19.97 -1.61
CA LEU A 93 -0.75 -20.86 -1.57
C LEU A 93 -1.18 -22.28 -1.90
N ASP A 94 -0.58 -22.82 -2.96
CA ASP A 94 -0.56 -24.26 -3.20
C ASP A 94 0.59 -24.94 -2.42
N GLU A 95 0.67 -26.27 -2.51
CA GLU A 95 1.69 -27.06 -1.81
C GLU A 95 3.12 -26.66 -2.22
N SER A 96 3.33 -26.22 -3.46
CA SER A 96 4.64 -25.83 -3.97
C SER A 96 5.11 -24.47 -3.45
N LEU A 97 4.20 -23.50 -3.36
CA LEU A 97 4.48 -22.17 -2.83
C LEU A 97 4.53 -22.20 -1.30
N GLY A 98 3.67 -22.98 -0.66
CA GLY A 98 3.62 -23.09 0.80
C GLY A 98 4.88 -23.71 1.43
N ALA A 99 5.58 -24.57 0.68
CA ALA A 99 6.83 -25.20 1.13
C ALA A 99 8.06 -24.26 1.08
N GLN A 100 7.97 -23.13 0.38
CA GLN A 100 9.10 -22.21 0.27
C GLN A 100 9.24 -21.33 1.52
N PRO A 101 10.48 -20.98 1.92
CA PRO A 101 10.72 -20.03 3.00
C PRO A 101 10.16 -18.64 2.62
N LEU A 102 9.67 -17.87 3.58
CA LEU A 102 9.01 -16.58 3.29
C LEU A 102 9.98 -15.58 2.63
N GLU A 103 11.26 -15.69 2.98
CA GLU A 103 12.38 -14.91 2.45
C GLU A 103 12.56 -15.07 0.95
N SER A 104 12.15 -16.21 0.34
CA SER A 104 12.26 -16.39 -1.11
C SER A 104 11.30 -15.48 -1.88
N PHE A 105 10.26 -14.96 -1.22
CA PHE A 105 9.28 -14.05 -1.83
C PHE A 105 9.66 -12.57 -1.73
N VAL A 106 10.75 -12.23 -1.03
CA VAL A 106 11.20 -10.83 -0.85
C VAL A 106 11.44 -10.14 -2.19
N PHE A 107 11.95 -10.85 -3.20
CA PHE A 107 12.22 -10.32 -4.54
C PHE A 107 11.07 -10.52 -5.55
N LEU A 108 9.91 -11.01 -5.11
CA LEU A 108 8.83 -11.36 -6.05
C LEU A 108 8.34 -10.12 -6.82
N GLY A 109 8.52 -10.10 -8.14
CA GLY A 109 8.12 -8.98 -8.99
C GLY A 109 8.98 -7.71 -8.85
N ALA A 110 9.97 -7.70 -7.96
CA ALA A 110 10.87 -6.56 -7.74
C ALA A 110 12.33 -7.05 -7.76
N GLY A 111 13.09 -6.64 -8.77
CA GLY A 111 14.54 -6.78 -8.74
C GLY A 111 15.15 -5.78 -7.75
N GLY A 112 16.36 -6.03 -7.25
CA GLY A 112 17.05 -5.06 -6.41
C GLY A 112 18.00 -5.67 -5.41
N MET A 113 18.41 -4.84 -4.45
CA MET A 113 19.25 -5.24 -3.32
C MET A 113 18.47 -5.10 -2.02
N ILE A 114 18.54 -6.12 -1.17
CA ILE A 114 18.00 -6.07 0.19
C ILE A 114 18.89 -5.14 1.03
N GLN A 115 18.29 -4.17 1.70
CA GLN A 115 18.94 -3.42 2.77
C GLN A 115 18.74 -4.09 4.13
N ASN A 116 17.52 -4.54 4.42
CA ASN A 116 17.18 -5.23 5.65
C ASN A 116 16.01 -6.22 5.46
N ILE A 117 15.95 -7.20 6.36
CA ILE A 117 14.80 -8.08 6.59
C ILE A 117 14.64 -8.18 8.11
N ILE A 118 13.43 -7.95 8.59
CA ILE A 118 13.09 -8.00 10.01
C ILE A 118 11.82 -8.84 10.18
N GLU A 119 11.79 -9.74 11.16
CA GLU A 119 10.56 -10.45 11.50
C GLU A 119 9.57 -9.50 12.20
N VAL A 120 8.28 -9.61 11.84
CA VAL A 120 7.22 -8.78 12.40
C VAL A 120 6.33 -9.62 13.30
N GLU A 121 6.26 -9.25 14.57
CA GLU A 121 5.40 -9.87 15.56
C GLU A 121 4.04 -9.16 15.68
N GLY A 122 3.07 -9.80 16.35
CA GLY A 122 1.78 -9.18 16.64
C GLY A 122 0.86 -9.01 15.43
N THR A 123 1.04 -9.84 14.40
CA THR A 123 0.21 -9.84 13.18
C THR A 123 -0.80 -10.99 13.19
N ALA A 124 -1.73 -10.97 12.24
CA ALA A 124 -2.65 -12.09 12.01
C ALA A 124 -2.02 -13.27 11.23
N PHE A 125 -0.71 -13.22 10.95
CA PHE A 125 0.00 -14.17 10.11
C PHE A 125 0.78 -15.20 10.95
N ASP A 126 0.97 -16.40 10.42
CA ASP A 126 1.81 -17.43 11.03
C ASP A 126 3.28 -16.98 11.03
N THR A 127 3.70 -16.29 9.97
CA THR A 127 5.03 -15.68 9.81
C THR A 127 4.89 -14.37 9.03
N ALA A 128 5.62 -13.33 9.44
CA ALA A 128 5.63 -12.06 8.73
C ALA A 128 7.02 -11.42 8.70
N LEU A 129 7.34 -10.73 7.60
CA LEU A 129 8.60 -10.03 7.37
C LEU A 129 8.35 -8.59 6.95
N ASP A 130 9.23 -7.68 7.38
CA ASP A 130 9.35 -6.31 6.90
C ASP A 130 10.71 -6.16 6.23
N CYS A 131 10.69 -5.78 4.96
CA CYS A 131 11.87 -5.74 4.10
C CYS A 131 11.98 -4.38 3.44
N VAL A 132 13.17 -3.78 3.46
CA VAL A 132 13.49 -2.61 2.63
C VAL A 132 14.43 -3.05 1.52
N LEU A 133 14.03 -2.78 0.29
CA LEU A 133 14.76 -3.05 -0.93
C LEU A 133 15.13 -1.73 -1.61
N LEU A 134 16.31 -1.70 -2.22
CA LEU A 134 16.67 -0.68 -3.20
C LEU A 134 16.46 -1.26 -4.59
N VAL A 135 15.54 -0.67 -5.33
CA VAL A 135 15.21 -1.06 -6.70
C VAL A 135 15.84 -0.06 -7.64
N ALA A 136 16.74 -0.53 -8.51
CA ALA A 136 17.31 0.30 -9.56
C ALA A 136 16.28 0.46 -10.69
N VAL A 137 15.99 1.71 -11.04
CA VAL A 137 15.23 2.11 -12.23
C VAL A 137 16.17 2.91 -13.14
N GLU A 138 15.81 3.11 -14.41
CA GLU A 138 16.74 3.53 -15.48
C GLU A 138 17.77 4.60 -15.06
N ASP A 139 17.30 5.70 -14.44
CA ASP A 139 18.15 6.83 -14.02
C ASP A 139 18.12 7.11 -12.51
N SER A 140 17.54 6.22 -11.69
CA SER A 140 17.44 6.43 -10.24
C SER A 140 17.34 5.13 -9.44
N THR A 141 17.35 5.27 -8.11
CA THR A 141 17.07 4.16 -7.21
C THR A 141 15.87 4.55 -6.37
N ILE A 142 14.84 3.72 -6.38
CA ILE A 142 13.67 3.88 -5.54
C ILE A 142 13.78 2.96 -4.33
N ALA A 143 13.29 3.41 -3.19
CA ALA A 143 13.16 2.54 -2.02
C ALA A 143 11.79 1.85 -2.09
N LEU A 144 11.82 0.53 -1.94
CA LEU A 144 10.64 -0.31 -1.80
C LEU A 144 10.64 -0.85 -0.37
N ARG A 145 9.60 -0.54 0.40
CA ARG A 145 9.30 -1.30 1.62
C ARG A 145 8.23 -2.33 1.31
N ARG A 146 8.53 -3.58 1.63
CA ARG A 146 7.68 -4.74 1.39
C ARG A 146 7.42 -5.44 2.70
N LEU A 147 6.15 -5.50 3.10
CA LEU A 147 5.72 -6.33 4.22
C LEU A 147 5.06 -7.60 3.68
N LEU A 148 5.56 -8.75 4.12
CA LEU A 148 5.08 -10.07 3.74
C LEU A 148 4.38 -10.71 4.93
N GLY A 149 3.18 -11.24 4.73
CA GLY A 149 2.43 -11.99 5.72
C GLY A 149 2.00 -13.32 5.16
N ARG A 150 2.32 -14.43 5.83
CA ARG A 150 1.96 -15.77 5.39
C ARG A 150 1.05 -16.46 6.39
N THR A 151 -0.01 -17.07 5.88
CA THR A 151 -0.81 -18.08 6.57
C THR A 151 -0.62 -19.44 5.91
N ALA A 152 -1.21 -20.49 6.48
CA ALA A 152 -1.27 -21.81 5.86
C ALA A 152 -1.86 -21.85 4.43
N ARG A 153 -2.61 -20.82 3.99
CA ARG A 153 -3.32 -20.82 2.68
C ARG A 153 -3.08 -19.59 1.82
N MET A 154 -2.42 -18.56 2.34
CA MET A 154 -2.34 -17.28 1.66
C MET A 154 -1.02 -16.58 1.98
N LEU A 155 -0.45 -15.95 0.96
CA LEU A 155 0.63 -14.97 1.07
C LEU A 155 0.04 -13.59 0.76
N LEU A 156 0.22 -12.64 1.67
CA LEU A 156 -0.08 -11.23 1.45
C LEU A 156 1.22 -10.44 1.36
N MET A 157 1.23 -9.46 0.47
CA MET A 157 2.36 -8.59 0.19
C MET A 157 1.88 -7.15 0.11
N LEU A 158 2.34 -6.30 1.04
CA LEU A 158 2.08 -4.87 1.05
C LEU A 158 3.34 -4.12 0.60
N ASP A 159 3.27 -3.54 -0.59
CA ASP A 159 4.37 -2.84 -1.25
C ASP A 159 4.18 -1.33 -1.22
N VAL A 160 5.20 -0.62 -0.71
CA VAL A 160 5.26 0.84 -0.69
C VAL A 160 6.49 1.29 -1.46
N PHE A 161 6.26 1.93 -2.60
CA PHE A 161 7.31 2.53 -3.44
C PHE A 161 7.42 4.01 -3.11
N VAL A 162 8.64 4.47 -2.85
CA VAL A 162 8.91 5.91 -2.70
C VAL A 162 10.20 6.30 -3.44
N ASP A 163 10.14 7.46 -4.08
CA ASP A 163 11.31 8.07 -4.73
C ASP A 163 12.18 8.84 -3.73
N ASP A 164 11.58 9.25 -2.61
CA ASP A 164 12.23 9.94 -1.49
C ASP A 164 12.27 9.05 -0.25
N GLY A 165 13.47 8.64 0.16
CA GLY A 165 13.67 7.83 1.37
C GLY A 165 13.22 8.52 2.66
N GLY A 166 13.14 9.86 2.68
CA GLY A 166 12.59 10.62 3.81
C GLY A 166 11.10 10.33 4.03
N ALA A 167 10.32 10.27 2.95
CA ALA A 167 8.89 9.99 3.00
C ALA A 167 8.59 8.60 3.61
N LEU A 168 9.41 7.59 3.28
CA LEU A 168 9.25 6.25 3.85
C LEU A 168 9.49 6.25 5.36
N HIS A 169 10.46 7.03 5.83
CA HIS A 169 10.76 7.14 7.25
C HIS A 169 9.62 7.82 8.00
N GLU A 170 9.02 8.87 7.42
CA GLU A 170 7.87 9.56 8.00
C GLU A 170 6.64 8.64 8.09
N ALA A 171 6.32 7.93 7.01
CA ALA A 171 5.16 7.04 6.95
C ALA A 171 5.40 5.68 7.65
N GLN A 172 6.59 5.41 8.19
CA GLN A 172 6.98 4.06 8.61
C GLN A 172 6.05 3.45 9.66
N HIS A 173 5.56 4.28 10.59
CA HIS A 173 4.66 3.86 11.65
C HIS A 173 3.31 3.47 11.07
N ASP A 174 2.75 4.34 10.24
CA ASP A 174 1.43 4.15 9.63
C ASP A 174 1.40 3.00 8.63
N ILE A 175 2.50 2.76 7.91
CA ILE A 175 2.66 1.60 7.03
C ILE A 175 2.65 0.30 7.85
N SER A 176 3.35 0.29 8.99
CA SER A 176 3.37 -0.88 9.88
C SER A 176 1.99 -1.11 10.47
N ALA A 177 1.32 -0.04 10.93
CA ALA A 177 -0.04 -0.09 11.45
C ALA A 177 -1.02 -0.63 10.41
N LEU A 178 -0.94 -0.15 9.16
CA LEU A 178 -1.74 -0.64 8.03
C LEU A 178 -1.55 -2.16 7.85
N PHE A 179 -0.31 -2.63 7.82
CA PHE A 179 -0.03 -4.06 7.67
C PHE A 179 -0.57 -4.89 8.85
N THR A 180 -0.40 -4.41 10.09
CA THR A 180 -0.93 -5.09 11.28
C THR A 180 -2.47 -5.04 11.38
N SER A 181 -3.12 -4.12 10.67
CA SER A 181 -4.59 -4.03 10.60
C SER A 181 -5.23 -5.09 9.71
N ILE A 182 -4.41 -5.83 8.96
CA ILE A 182 -4.89 -6.92 8.10
C ILE A 182 -5.34 -8.07 8.99
N GLU A 183 -6.59 -8.48 8.81
CA GLU A 183 -7.14 -9.66 9.45
C GLU A 183 -7.46 -10.75 8.42
N VAL A 184 -7.20 -12.00 8.81
CA VAL A 184 -7.49 -13.18 7.99
C VAL A 184 -8.87 -13.71 8.37
N VAL A 185 -9.75 -13.88 7.38
CA VAL A 185 -11.12 -14.39 7.57
C VAL A 185 -11.25 -15.79 6.98
N HIS A 186 -11.94 -16.71 7.67
CA HIS A 186 -12.02 -18.14 7.32
C HIS A 186 -13.33 -18.53 6.62
#